data_AF-A0A0A0EN90-F1
#
_entry.id   AF-A0A0A0EN90-F1
#
_cell.length_a   1.000
_cell.length_b   1.000
_cell.length_c   1.000
_cell.angle_alpha   90.00
_cell.angle_beta   90.00
_cell.angle_gamma   90.00
#
_symmetry.space_group_name_H-M   'P 1'
#
loop_
_entity.id
_entity.type
_entity.pdbx_description
1 polymer ?
#
loop_
_entity_poly.entity_id
_entity_poly.type
_entity_poly.pdbx_seq_one_letter_code
_entity_poly.pdbx_strand_id
1 'polypeptide(L)'
;MADKEAEQFSGKWAVVTVHPSLPSRTEQIARARAWGVTESMLGRDDISAMILDDVSHVGRTTNWMGKLVERASFIEAMQRIQPEGDQVWFADPLCVGFSARLAQETITGLWDAGMQVYVHSLRYNGPALYVPGDDLTEFLESVSAAQNAAHQRANRARS
;
A
#
# COMPACT_ATOMS: atom_id res chain seq x y z
N MET A 1 5.71 -34.91 18.19
CA MET A 1 4.90 -33.71 17.92
C MET A 1 5.88 -32.56 18.02
N ALA A 2 6.28 -31.98 16.89
CA ALA A 2 7.13 -30.82 16.90
C ALA A 2 6.23 -29.61 17.18
N ASP A 3 6.48 -28.92 18.29
CA ASP A 3 5.89 -27.62 18.57
C ASP A 3 6.18 -26.72 17.38
N LYS A 4 5.12 -26.30 16.68
CA LYS A 4 5.20 -25.18 15.74
C LYS A 4 5.50 -23.96 16.60
N GLU A 5 6.76 -23.57 16.69
CA GLU A 5 7.11 -22.21 17.12
C GLU A 5 6.22 -21.26 16.32
N ALA A 6 5.43 -20.46 17.03
CA ALA A 6 4.64 -19.42 16.39
C ALA A 6 5.63 -18.53 15.63
N GLU A 7 5.58 -18.54 14.29
CA GLU A 7 6.46 -17.72 13.46
C GLU A 7 6.40 -16.28 13.96
N GLN A 8 7.54 -15.79 14.45
CA GLN A 8 7.66 -14.42 14.92
C GLN A 8 7.30 -13.48 13.77
N PHE A 9 6.39 -12.54 14.02
CA PHE A 9 5.95 -11.59 13.01
C PHE A 9 7.17 -10.84 12.44
N SER A 10 7.27 -10.79 11.11
CA SER A 10 8.47 -10.32 10.40
C SER A 10 8.57 -8.80 10.26
N GLY A 11 7.62 -8.04 10.86
CA GLY A 11 7.53 -6.59 10.68
C GLY A 11 7.09 -6.17 9.28
N LYS A 12 6.59 -7.10 8.47
CA LYS A 12 6.20 -6.88 7.08
C LYS A 12 4.69 -6.81 6.93
N TRP A 13 4.21 -5.63 6.57
CA TRP A 13 2.81 -5.34 6.28
C TRP A 13 2.62 -5.13 4.77
N ALA A 14 1.39 -5.28 4.29
CA ALA A 14 1.00 -4.88 2.94
C ALA A 14 -0.31 -4.11 2.97
N VAL A 15 -0.41 -3.10 2.12
CA VAL A 15 -1.70 -2.48 1.78
C VAL A 15 -2.07 -2.88 0.35
N VAL A 16 -3.19 -3.58 0.22
CA VAL A 16 -3.79 -4.01 -1.05
C VAL A 16 -4.93 -3.08 -1.38
N THR A 17 -4.82 -2.37 -2.51
CA THR A 17 -5.82 -1.36 -2.91
C THR A 17 -6.54 -1.79 -4.18
N VAL A 18 -7.84 -1.99 -4.11
CA VAL A 18 -8.66 -2.42 -5.25
C VAL A 18 -9.31 -1.20 -5.90
N HIS A 19 -8.89 -0.88 -7.12
CA HIS A 19 -9.46 0.18 -7.94
C HIS A 19 -9.19 -0.14 -9.43
N PRO A 20 -10.06 0.24 -10.39
CA PRO A 20 -9.91 -0.10 -11.81
C PRO A 20 -8.61 0.36 -12.48
N SER A 21 -7.91 1.34 -11.90
CA SER A 21 -6.63 1.83 -12.42
C SER A 21 -5.40 1.11 -11.88
N LEU A 22 -5.57 0.17 -10.96
CA LEU A 22 -4.50 -0.51 -10.23
C LEU A 22 -4.35 -1.98 -10.69
N PRO A 23 -3.23 -2.65 -10.34
CA PRO A 23 -3.11 -4.08 -10.49
C PRO A 23 -4.26 -4.82 -9.79
N SER A 24 -4.60 -6.02 -10.28
CA SER A 24 -5.71 -6.77 -9.68
C SER A 24 -5.42 -7.14 -8.22
N ARG A 25 -6.47 -7.31 -7.40
CA ARG A 25 -6.33 -7.78 -6.01
C ARG A 25 -5.45 -9.02 -5.91
N THR A 26 -5.73 -10.03 -6.75
CA THR A 26 -4.98 -11.29 -6.77
C THR A 26 -3.50 -11.08 -7.07
N GLU A 27 -3.17 -10.19 -8.01
CA GLU A 27 -1.79 -9.89 -8.38
C GLU A 27 -1.05 -9.15 -7.25
N GLN A 28 -1.70 -8.20 -6.59
CA GLN A 28 -1.13 -7.49 -5.45
C GLN A 28 -0.84 -8.47 -4.30
N ILE A 29 -1.80 -9.32 -3.96
CA ILE A 29 -1.64 -10.34 -2.91
C ILE A 29 -0.48 -11.29 -3.24
N ALA A 30 -0.44 -11.83 -4.45
CA ALA A 30 0.61 -12.75 -4.85
C ALA A 30 2.02 -12.13 -4.74
N ARG A 31 2.17 -10.85 -5.10
CA ARG A 31 3.45 -10.14 -5.01
C ARG A 31 3.82 -9.77 -3.56
N ALA A 32 2.84 -9.41 -2.73
CA ALA A 32 3.05 -9.17 -1.30
C ALA A 32 3.57 -10.44 -0.60
N ARG A 33 2.95 -11.59 -0.88
CA ARG A 33 3.42 -12.90 -0.40
C ARG A 33 4.85 -13.20 -0.86
N ALA A 34 5.14 -13.00 -2.15
CA ALA A 34 6.47 -13.23 -2.70
C ALA A 34 7.56 -12.34 -2.05
N TRP A 35 7.19 -11.15 -1.59
CA TRP A 35 8.08 -10.26 -0.85
C TRP A 35 8.26 -10.66 0.63
N GLY A 36 7.35 -11.47 1.17
CA GLY A 36 7.43 -12.03 2.52
C GLY A 36 6.39 -11.49 3.50
N VAL A 37 5.26 -10.97 3.03
CA VAL A 37 4.11 -10.72 3.91
C VAL A 37 3.50 -12.05 4.33
N THR A 38 3.39 -12.26 5.64
CA THR A 38 2.83 -13.49 6.21
C THR A 38 1.30 -13.42 6.19
N GLU A 39 0.68 -14.42 5.57
CA GLU A 39 -0.75 -14.64 5.71
C GLU A 39 -1.02 -15.50 6.95
N SER A 40 -1.90 -15.02 7.82
CA SER A 40 -2.32 -15.75 9.00
C SER A 40 -3.84 -15.67 9.11
N MET A 41 -4.45 -16.81 9.39
CA MET A 41 -5.89 -16.93 9.59
C MET A 41 -6.11 -17.48 11.00
N LEU A 42 -6.92 -16.81 11.81
CA LEU A 42 -7.34 -17.31 13.11
C LEU A 42 -8.82 -17.69 13.05
N GLY A 43 -9.10 -18.97 12.84
CA GLY A 43 -10.46 -19.44 12.60
C GLY A 43 -10.97 -19.02 11.22
N ARG A 44 -11.93 -18.09 11.17
CA ARG A 44 -12.43 -17.48 9.91
C ARG A 44 -11.94 -16.05 9.69
N ASP A 45 -11.25 -15.48 10.68
CA ASP A 45 -10.83 -14.09 10.64
C ASP A 45 -9.42 -14.01 10.05
N ASP A 46 -9.27 -13.11 9.08
CA ASP A 46 -8.00 -12.78 8.46
C ASP A 46 -7.23 -11.86 9.42
N ILE A 47 -6.18 -12.43 10.04
CA ILE A 47 -5.25 -11.70 10.92
C ILE A 47 -3.91 -11.49 10.21
N SER A 48 -3.89 -11.62 8.88
CA SER A 48 -2.69 -11.35 8.10
C SER A 48 -2.28 -9.89 8.26
N ALA A 49 -0.99 -9.63 8.07
CA ALA A 49 -0.46 -8.27 8.00
C ALA A 49 -0.83 -7.60 6.67
N MET A 50 -2.08 -7.77 6.20
CA MET A 50 -2.61 -7.25 4.95
C MET A 50 -3.83 -6.37 5.22
N ILE A 51 -3.73 -5.13 4.81
CA ILE A 51 -4.81 -4.14 4.88
C ILE A 51 -5.48 -4.08 3.50
N LEU A 52 -6.80 -4.27 3.44
CA LEU A 52 -7.55 -4.28 2.19
C LEU A 52 -8.40 -3.03 2.04
N ASP A 53 -8.00 -2.15 1.12
CA ASP A 53 -8.80 -1.01 0.69
C ASP A 53 -9.55 -1.35 -0.61
N ASP A 54 -10.84 -1.71 -0.53
CA ASP A 54 -11.68 -1.79 -1.75
C ASP A 54 -12.42 -0.48 -2.01
N VAL A 55 -11.90 0.30 -2.95
CA VAL A 55 -12.50 1.57 -3.39
C VAL A 55 -12.94 1.53 -4.85
N SER A 56 -13.15 0.33 -5.40
CA SER A 56 -13.59 0.13 -6.78
C SER A 56 -14.97 0.72 -7.08
N HIS A 57 -15.80 0.85 -6.04
CA HIS A 57 -17.14 1.42 -6.07
C HIS A 57 -17.17 2.94 -5.84
N VAL A 58 -16.04 3.56 -5.49
CA VAL A 58 -15.96 4.97 -5.14
C VAL A 58 -15.83 5.83 -6.41
N GLY A 59 -16.73 6.78 -6.58
CA GLY A 59 -16.69 7.76 -7.66
C GLY A 59 -15.58 8.82 -7.49
N ARG A 60 -15.60 9.87 -8.32
CA ARG A 60 -14.63 10.97 -8.20
C ARG A 60 -14.76 11.65 -6.83
N THR A 61 -13.66 11.72 -6.10
CA THR A 61 -13.57 12.38 -4.79
C THR A 61 -12.22 13.08 -4.64
N THR A 62 -12.17 14.08 -3.77
CA THR A 62 -10.93 14.72 -3.30
C THR A 62 -10.56 14.27 -1.89
N ASN A 63 -11.52 13.74 -1.12
CA ASN A 63 -11.30 13.18 0.21
C ASN A 63 -11.07 11.67 0.10
N TRP A 64 -9.88 11.27 -0.35
CA TRP A 64 -9.54 9.84 -0.50
C TRP A 64 -9.23 9.16 0.83
N MET A 65 -8.58 9.84 1.78
CA MET A 65 -8.33 9.27 3.11
C MET A 65 -9.63 8.88 3.82
N GLY A 66 -10.69 9.69 3.69
CA GLY A 66 -12.02 9.33 4.20
C GLY A 66 -12.72 8.19 3.45
N LYS A 67 -12.13 7.64 2.38
CA LYS A 67 -12.62 6.48 1.63
C LYS A 67 -11.73 5.25 1.81
N LEU A 68 -10.46 5.44 2.13
CA LEU A 68 -9.49 4.40 2.48
C LEU A 68 -9.54 4.15 3.99
N VAL A 69 -10.71 3.73 4.49
CA VAL A 69 -11.00 3.66 5.93
C VAL A 69 -10.05 2.69 6.63
N GLU A 70 -9.82 1.51 6.04
CA GLU A 70 -8.95 0.49 6.64
C GLU A 70 -7.51 0.99 6.74
N ARG A 71 -6.97 1.62 5.69
CA ARG A 71 -5.65 2.25 5.74
C ARG A 71 -5.57 3.38 6.75
N ALA A 72 -6.57 4.25 6.81
CA ALA A 72 -6.58 5.36 7.76
C ALA A 72 -6.55 4.84 9.21
N SER A 73 -7.39 3.85 9.51
CA SER A 73 -7.41 3.20 10.83
C SER A 73 -6.12 2.43 11.14
N PHE A 74 -5.52 1.79 10.13
CA PHE A 74 -4.23 1.13 10.28
C PHE A 74 -3.12 2.13 10.64
N ILE A 75 -3.00 3.23 9.89
CA ILE A 75 -2.00 4.27 10.16
C ILE A 75 -2.21 4.84 11.58
N GLU A 76 -3.45 5.17 11.95
CA GLU A 76 -3.76 5.68 13.27
C GLU A 76 -3.39 4.69 14.39
N ALA A 77 -3.65 3.40 14.19
CA ALA A 77 -3.26 2.36 15.15
C ALA A 77 -1.74 2.23 15.27
N MET A 78 -1.02 2.23 14.15
CA MET A 78 0.45 2.13 14.15
C MET A 78 1.10 3.37 14.75
N GLN A 79 0.54 4.57 14.56
CA GLN A 79 1.02 5.78 15.23
C GLN A 79 0.95 5.71 16.76
N ARG A 80 0.04 4.90 17.33
CA ARG A 80 -0.05 4.68 18.77
C ARG A 80 0.93 3.62 19.27
N ILE A 81 1.22 2.61 18.45
CA ILE A 81 2.08 1.47 18.81
C ILE A 81 3.55 1.79 18.55
N GLN A 82 3.85 2.60 17.53
CA GLN A 82 5.18 2.97 17.05
C GLN A 82 6.05 1.74 16.73
N PRO A 83 5.66 0.90 15.74
CA PRO A 83 6.47 -0.24 15.31
C PRO A 83 7.68 0.21 14.49
N GLU A 84 8.71 0.73 15.18
CA GLU A 84 9.91 1.27 14.54
C GLU A 84 10.59 0.25 13.61
N GLY A 85 10.77 0.64 12.34
CA GLY A 85 11.46 -0.18 11.34
C GLY A 85 10.59 -1.20 10.63
N ASP A 86 9.33 -1.39 11.04
CA ASP A 86 8.37 -2.19 10.27
C ASP A 86 8.17 -1.59 8.87
N GLN A 87 7.93 -2.46 7.90
CA GLN A 87 7.84 -2.09 6.48
C GLN A 87 6.44 -2.32 5.94
N VAL A 88 5.92 -1.33 5.21
CA VAL A 88 4.62 -1.43 4.54
C VAL A 88 4.82 -1.53 3.03
N TRP A 89 4.37 -2.65 2.48
CA TRP A 89 4.45 -2.97 1.07
C TRP A 89 3.29 -2.38 0.27
N PHE A 90 3.61 -1.83 -0.90
CA PHE A 90 2.68 -1.42 -1.94
C PHE A 90 3.11 -1.97 -3.30
N ALA A 91 2.15 -2.39 -4.11
CA ALA A 91 2.43 -3.02 -5.40
C ALA A 91 3.04 -2.08 -6.43
N ASP A 92 2.58 -0.83 -6.44
CA ASP A 92 3.01 0.23 -7.35
C ASP A 92 2.80 1.62 -6.70
N PRO A 93 3.31 2.70 -7.33
CA PRO A 93 3.17 4.05 -6.77
C PRO A 93 1.71 4.51 -6.64
N LEU A 94 0.80 4.05 -7.51
CA LEU A 94 -0.62 4.41 -7.43
C LEU A 94 -1.37 3.66 -6.32
N CYS A 95 -0.85 2.54 -5.84
CA CYS A 95 -1.36 1.86 -4.64
C CYS A 95 -1.03 2.65 -3.37
N VAL A 96 0.12 3.35 -3.36
CA VAL A 96 0.47 4.29 -2.26
C VAL A 96 -0.51 5.46 -2.28
N GLY A 97 -0.81 6.02 -3.44
CA GLY A 97 -1.90 6.98 -3.58
C GLY A 97 -2.25 7.26 -5.03
N PHE A 98 -3.55 7.42 -5.29
CA PHE A 98 -4.09 7.76 -6.61
C PHE A 98 -3.68 9.15 -7.14
N SER A 99 -3.00 9.94 -6.32
CA SER A 99 -2.44 11.25 -6.64
C SER A 99 -1.19 11.47 -5.81
N ALA A 100 -0.30 12.38 -6.25
CA ALA A 100 0.88 12.76 -5.48
C ALA A 100 0.52 13.22 -4.07
N ARG A 101 -0.55 14.01 -3.92
CA ARG A 101 -1.02 14.46 -2.61
C ARG A 101 -1.36 13.29 -1.68
N LEU A 102 -2.16 12.34 -2.14
CA LEU A 102 -2.57 11.19 -1.32
C LEU A 102 -1.38 10.28 -1.00
N ALA A 103 -0.46 10.12 -1.95
CA ALA A 103 0.74 9.33 -1.75
C ALA A 103 1.65 9.97 -0.69
N GLN A 104 1.83 11.30 -0.73
CA GLN A 104 2.54 12.05 0.31
C GLN A 104 1.87 11.90 1.68
N GLU A 105 0.54 12.10 1.75
CA GLU A 105 -0.22 11.94 3.00
C GLU A 105 -0.06 10.52 3.57
N THR A 106 -0.07 9.50 2.72
CA THR A 106 0.12 8.09 3.13
C THR A 106 1.54 7.83 3.64
N ILE A 107 2.57 8.27 2.91
CA ILE A 107 3.97 8.05 3.31
C ILE A 107 4.29 8.78 4.61
N THR A 108 3.92 10.07 4.72
CA THR A 108 4.15 10.83 5.97
C THR A 108 3.43 10.19 7.14
N GLY A 109 2.17 9.74 6.98
CA GLY A 109 1.44 9.09 8.05
C GLY A 109 2.11 7.80 8.55
N LEU A 110 2.69 7.00 7.64
CA LEU A 110 3.45 5.79 7.96
C LEU A 110 4.81 6.12 8.61
N TRP A 111 5.50 7.14 8.12
CA TRP A 111 6.75 7.61 8.74
C TRP A 111 6.53 8.15 10.16
N ASP A 112 5.43 8.87 10.39
CA ASP A 112 5.03 9.35 11.72
C ASP A 112 4.69 8.18 12.67
N ALA A 113 4.40 6.98 12.12
CA ALA A 113 4.23 5.74 12.87
C ALA A 113 5.55 4.97 13.11
N GLY A 114 6.70 5.51 12.69
CA GLY A 114 7.99 4.83 12.77
C GLY A 114 8.24 3.78 11.68
N MET A 115 7.35 3.69 10.69
CA MET A 115 7.41 2.66 9.64
C MET A 115 8.18 3.13 8.41
N GLN A 116 8.56 2.18 7.56
CA GLN A 116 9.20 2.41 6.26
C GLN A 116 8.25 1.97 5.14
N VAL A 117 8.39 2.55 3.95
CA VAL A 117 7.47 2.29 2.83
C VAL A 117 8.20 1.58 1.70
N TYR A 118 7.85 0.33 1.44
CA TYR A 118 8.39 -0.44 0.32
C TYR A 118 7.42 -0.40 -0.86
N VAL A 119 7.87 0.12 -2.00
CA VAL A 119 7.09 0.15 -3.25
C VAL A 119 7.73 -0.81 -4.22
N HIS A 120 7.02 -1.87 -4.60
CA HIS A 120 7.59 -2.96 -5.42
C HIS A 120 7.77 -2.60 -6.91
N SER A 121 7.03 -1.59 -7.39
CA SER A 121 6.92 -1.12 -8.78
C SER A 121 7.89 -1.71 -9.82
N LEU A 122 7.37 -2.47 -10.78
CA LEU A 122 8.16 -3.03 -11.89
C LEU A 122 8.18 -2.14 -13.15
N ARG A 123 7.37 -1.08 -13.21
CA ARG A 123 7.08 -0.34 -14.46
C ARG A 123 7.78 1.01 -14.59
N TYR A 124 8.25 1.60 -13.49
CA TYR A 124 8.76 2.97 -13.46
C TYR A 124 10.21 2.99 -13.03
N ASN A 125 10.47 2.84 -11.73
CA ASN A 125 11.79 3.09 -11.13
C ASN A 125 12.37 1.84 -10.44
N GLY A 126 11.80 0.66 -10.69
CA GLY A 126 12.10 -0.55 -9.94
C GLY A 126 11.57 -0.50 -8.49
N PRO A 127 11.82 -1.57 -7.71
CA PRO A 127 11.45 -1.59 -6.31
C PRO A 127 12.29 -0.61 -5.48
N ALA A 128 11.67 0.11 -4.56
CA ALA A 128 12.33 1.07 -3.69
C ALA A 128 11.80 0.95 -2.25
N LEU A 129 12.67 1.25 -1.28
CA LEU A 129 12.33 1.40 0.14
C LEU A 129 12.55 2.87 0.50
N TYR A 130 11.49 3.53 0.95
CA TYR A 130 11.50 4.92 1.40
C TYR A 130 11.46 4.97 2.93
N VAL A 131 12.46 5.62 3.52
CA VAL A 131 12.62 5.75 4.98
C VAL A 131 12.41 7.20 5.42
N PRO A 132 12.08 7.45 6.70
CA PRO A 132 11.87 8.81 7.19
C PRO A 132 13.05 9.74 6.86
N GLY A 133 12.74 10.86 6.19
CA GLY A 133 13.73 11.87 5.79
C GLY A 133 14.17 11.81 4.33
N ASP A 134 13.77 10.77 3.58
CA ASP A 134 14.03 10.71 2.14
C ASP A 134 13.30 11.84 1.37
N ASP A 135 13.91 12.30 0.28
CA ASP A 135 13.26 13.20 -0.67
C ASP A 135 12.28 12.41 -1.56
N LEU A 136 11.00 12.77 -1.49
CA LEU A 136 9.92 12.11 -2.23
C LEU A 136 9.65 12.76 -3.59
N THR A 137 10.38 13.80 -3.99
CA THR A 137 10.10 14.57 -5.22
C THR A 137 9.95 13.66 -6.46
N GLU A 138 10.94 12.83 -6.76
CA GLU A 138 10.90 11.93 -7.92
C GLU A 138 9.79 10.87 -7.79
N PHE A 139 9.54 10.40 -6.57
CA PHE A 139 8.47 9.44 -6.31
C PHE A 139 7.10 10.07 -6.62
N LEU A 140 6.82 11.28 -6.14
CA LEU A 140 5.56 11.99 -6.36
C LEU A 140 5.36 12.38 -7.83
N GLU A 141 6.43 12.72 -8.55
CA GLU A 141 6.39 12.89 -10.00
C GLU A 141 6.01 11.59 -10.71
N SER A 142 6.56 10.45 -10.27
CA SER A 142 6.21 9.13 -10.82
C SER A 142 4.73 8.78 -10.57
N VAL A 143 4.19 9.10 -9.40
CA VAL A 143 2.76 8.94 -9.07
C VAL A 143 1.90 9.77 -10.03
N SER A 144 2.27 11.04 -10.23
CA SER A 144 1.54 11.95 -11.12
C SER A 144 1.55 11.46 -12.58
N ALA A 145 2.70 11.00 -13.06
CA ALA A 145 2.84 10.43 -14.39
C ALA A 145 1.99 9.15 -14.56
N ALA A 146 2.01 8.27 -13.55
CA ALA A 146 1.22 7.05 -13.54
C ALA A 146 -0.30 7.35 -13.53
N GLN A 147 -0.73 8.34 -12.76
CA GLN A 147 -2.14 8.78 -12.70
C GLN A 147 -2.60 9.26 -14.08
N ASN A 148 -1.80 10.12 -14.72
CA ASN A 148 -2.08 10.61 -16.07
C ASN A 148 -2.14 9.47 -17.10
N ALA A 149 -1.21 8.52 -17.04
CA ALA A 149 -1.21 7.35 -17.91
C ALA A 149 -2.47 6.49 -17.70
N ALA A 150 -2.91 6.30 -16.45
CA ALA A 150 -4.14 5.58 -16.15
C ALA A 150 -5.38 6.27 -16.72
N HIS A 151 -5.48 7.61 -16.60
CA HIS A 151 -6.56 8.38 -17.21
C HIS A 151 -6.58 8.26 -18.73
N GLN A 152 -5.42 8.35 -19.38
CA GLN A 152 -5.32 8.20 -20.83
C GLN A 152 -5.73 6.80 -21.31
N ARG A 153 -5.32 5.74 -20.59
CA ARG A 153 -5.77 4.36 -20.88
C ARG A 153 -7.29 4.21 -20.78
N ALA A 154 -7.89 4.78 -19.73
CA ALA A 154 -9.34 4.73 -19.53
C ALA A 154 -10.09 5.48 -20.64
N ASN A 155 -9.57 6.62 -21.10
CA ASN A 155 -10.18 7.37 -22.21
C ASN A 155 -10.11 6.58 -23.54
N ARG A 156 -8.96 5.97 -23.85
CA ARG A 156 -8.79 5.14 -25.05
C ARG A 156 -9.68 3.90 -25.07
N ALA A 157 -10.00 3.34 -23.91
CA ALA A 157 -10.92 2.19 -23.82
C ALA A 157 -12.39 2.57 -24.04
N ARG A 158 -12.72 3.87 -24.01
CA ARG A 158 -14.09 4.40 -24.18
C ARG A 158 -14.34 4.98 -25.57
N SER A 159 -13.28 5.31 -26.31
CA SER A 159 -13.32 5.78 -27.72
C SER A 159 -13.32 4.60 -28.68
#